data_AF-R7XP48-F1
#
_entry.id   AF-R7XP48-F1
#
_cell.length_a   1.000
_cell.length_b   1.000
_cell.length_c   1.000
_cell.angle_alpha   90.00
_cell.angle_beta   90.00
_cell.angle_gamma   90.00
#
_symmetry.space_group_name_H-M   'P 1'
#
loop_
_entity.id
_entity.type
_entity.pdbx_description
1 polymer ?
#
loop_
_entity_poly.entity_id
_entity_poly.type
_entity_poly.pdbx_seq_one_letter_code
_entity_poly.pdbx_strand_id
1 'polypeptide(L)'
;MLLWLLLCLAGQPVPAAFAQQAALQPPDYRLAPREIAAGVWLLEGANADFAPGNGCNIINTAFIDTGDGVVVINTGPSRLYGEQQRKAIASVTAAPVRLVLNLNLHPDYFFGNQAYADVGGSALAGTIDGARREGAAYADNLYRLCGDWMRGTEPVPAAHALAPGRLTIGRHTLELVRLDGHTGDDLVVLDHSAGVVFAGGLVFRQRIPTTPHADIGRWLASLGRLQALLADSGARALVPSHGPVPAAGGGAEAIAQTRGYLQWLDTRLREAAAQGRDLAEVMAMPVPQPYAHWAAMPAEYLRNVGHLYPAREEAALGH
;
A
#
# COMPACT_ATOMS: atom_id res chain seq x y z
N MET A 1 -26.57 40.46 69.82
CA MET A 1 -27.68 41.01 68.99
C MET A 1 -27.12 41.36 67.63
N LEU A 2 -27.45 40.57 66.60
CA LEU A 2 -27.84 41.05 65.27
C LEU A 2 -28.19 39.80 64.43
N LEU A 3 -29.50 39.59 64.24
CA LEU A 3 -30.07 38.65 63.29
C LEU A 3 -29.75 39.11 61.86
N TRP A 4 -29.29 38.21 60.99
CA TRP A 4 -29.39 38.38 59.54
C TRP A 4 -30.13 37.18 58.95
N LEU A 5 -31.31 37.46 58.40
CA LEU A 5 -32.11 36.55 57.58
C LEU A 5 -31.33 36.19 56.31
N LEU A 6 -31.21 34.91 56.01
CA LEU A 6 -30.82 34.41 54.68
C LEU A 6 -32.03 33.76 54.02
N LEU A 7 -32.49 34.39 52.93
CA LEU A 7 -33.53 33.93 52.02
C LEU A 7 -33.16 32.56 51.43
N CYS A 8 -34.05 31.58 51.58
CA CYS A 8 -34.00 30.33 50.82
C CYS A 8 -34.44 30.58 49.38
N LEU A 9 -33.49 30.65 48.44
CA LEU A 9 -33.76 30.51 47.01
C LEU A 9 -33.89 29.02 46.68
N ALA A 10 -35.11 28.56 46.40
CA ALA A 10 -35.37 27.22 45.91
C ALA A 10 -34.73 27.03 44.53
N GLY A 11 -33.68 26.21 44.45
CA GLY A 11 -33.02 25.83 43.21
C GLY A 11 -33.96 25.02 42.32
N GLN A 12 -34.22 25.51 41.11
CA GLN A 12 -34.90 24.74 40.07
C GLN A 12 -33.98 23.62 39.59
N PRO A 13 -34.47 22.38 39.41
CA PRO A 13 -33.65 21.29 38.90
C PRO A 13 -33.30 21.57 37.44
N VAL A 14 -32.00 21.72 37.16
CA VAL A 14 -31.48 21.74 35.79
C VAL A 14 -31.70 20.33 35.21
N PRO A 15 -32.43 20.16 34.10
CA PRO A 15 -32.58 18.85 33.50
C PRO A 15 -31.21 18.38 33.01
N ALA A 16 -30.74 17.26 33.56
CA ALA A 16 -29.58 16.55 33.04
C ALA A 16 -29.92 16.06 31.63
N ALA A 17 -29.56 16.84 30.62
CA ALA A 17 -29.53 16.38 29.24
C ALA A 17 -28.41 15.35 29.13
N PHE A 18 -28.75 14.07 29.35
CA PHE A 18 -27.90 12.98 28.92
C PHE A 18 -27.80 13.06 27.40
N ALA A 19 -26.68 13.61 26.91
CA ALA A 19 -26.30 13.44 25.53
C ALA A 19 -26.17 11.93 25.28
N GLN A 20 -27.16 11.33 24.60
CA GLN A 20 -26.99 10.04 23.96
C GLN A 20 -25.82 10.21 22.98
N GLN A 21 -24.62 9.83 23.40
CA GLN A 21 -23.55 9.52 22.47
C GLN A 21 -24.09 8.36 21.64
N ALA A 22 -24.56 8.67 20.44
CA ALA A 22 -24.81 7.66 19.43
C ALA A 22 -23.52 6.82 19.36
N ALA A 23 -23.63 5.53 19.63
CA ALA A 23 -22.50 4.63 19.53
C ALA A 23 -21.92 4.80 18.12
N LEU A 24 -20.70 5.35 18.04
CA LEU A 24 -20.00 5.50 16.76
C LEU A 24 -19.92 4.10 16.16
N GLN A 25 -20.52 3.92 14.99
CA GLN A 25 -20.43 2.65 14.27
C GLN A 25 -18.94 2.32 14.07
N PRO A 26 -18.54 1.06 14.29
CA PRO A 26 -17.15 0.67 14.06
C PRO A 26 -16.77 0.98 12.61
N PRO A 27 -15.50 1.35 12.34
CA PRO A 27 -15.08 1.65 10.97
C PRO A 27 -15.34 0.48 10.01
N ASP A 28 -15.73 0.79 8.78
CA ASP A 28 -16.04 -0.18 7.74
C ASP A 28 -15.45 0.26 6.40
N TYR A 29 -14.54 -0.56 5.85
CA TYR A 29 -13.93 -0.31 4.54
C TYR A 29 -14.91 -0.52 3.39
N ARG A 30 -16.04 -1.22 3.63
CA ARG A 30 -17.07 -1.53 2.62
C ARG A 30 -16.45 -2.20 1.38
N LEU A 31 -15.57 -3.18 1.65
CA LEU A 31 -14.84 -3.92 0.62
C LEU A 31 -15.81 -4.61 -0.35
N ALA A 32 -15.74 -4.22 -1.61
CA ALA A 32 -16.57 -4.75 -2.69
C ALA A 32 -15.66 -5.40 -3.75
N PRO A 33 -15.49 -6.73 -3.73
CA PRO A 33 -14.70 -7.44 -4.72
C PRO A 33 -15.20 -7.20 -6.14
N ARG A 34 -14.29 -6.87 -7.05
CA ARG A 34 -14.57 -6.74 -8.49
C ARG A 34 -13.77 -7.78 -9.26
N GLU A 35 -14.46 -8.66 -9.99
CA GLU A 35 -13.78 -9.64 -10.84
C GLU A 35 -13.07 -8.92 -12.00
N ILE A 36 -11.78 -9.17 -12.18
CA ILE A 36 -10.93 -8.57 -13.24
C ILE A 36 -10.47 -9.57 -14.29
N ALA A 37 -10.52 -10.85 -13.95
CA ALA A 37 -10.31 -12.01 -14.82
C ALA A 37 -10.98 -13.21 -14.16
N ALA A 38 -11.15 -14.33 -14.88
CA ALA A 38 -11.88 -15.49 -14.37
C ALA A 38 -11.28 -16.02 -13.05
N GLY A 39 -12.02 -15.87 -11.94
CA GLY A 39 -11.59 -16.24 -10.60
C GLY A 39 -10.62 -15.27 -9.93
N VAL A 40 -10.30 -14.13 -10.54
CA VAL A 40 -9.40 -13.12 -9.98
C VAL A 40 -10.20 -11.87 -9.58
N TRP A 41 -10.16 -11.55 -8.29
CA TRP A 41 -10.98 -10.51 -7.68
C TRP A 41 -10.10 -9.42 -7.07
N LEU A 42 -10.41 -8.18 -7.41
CA LEU A 42 -9.71 -6.99 -6.95
C LEU A 42 -10.50 -6.29 -5.84
N LEU A 43 -9.77 -5.77 -4.86
CA LEU A 43 -10.21 -4.79 -3.88
C LEU A 43 -9.33 -3.56 -4.04
N GLU A 44 -9.87 -2.55 -4.72
CA GLU A 44 -9.13 -1.36 -5.13
C GLU A 44 -8.96 -0.38 -3.96
N GLY A 45 -7.73 0.11 -3.77
CA GLY A 45 -7.39 1.09 -2.74
C GLY A 45 -7.72 2.52 -3.17
N ALA A 46 -7.79 3.44 -2.21
CA ALA A 46 -7.96 4.85 -2.55
C ALA A 46 -6.70 5.40 -3.24
N ASN A 47 -6.86 6.06 -4.40
CA ASN A 47 -5.77 6.79 -5.03
C ASN A 47 -5.49 8.10 -4.28
N ALA A 48 -4.80 8.03 -3.14
CA ALA A 48 -4.58 9.12 -2.20
C ALA A 48 -3.29 8.92 -1.37
N ASP A 49 -2.99 9.87 -0.47
CA ASP A 49 -2.10 9.62 0.67
C ASP A 49 -2.88 8.94 1.81
N PHE A 50 -2.18 8.38 2.79
CA PHE A 50 -2.79 7.85 4.01
C PHE A 50 -3.59 8.93 4.73
N ALA A 51 -4.85 8.64 5.05
CA ALA A 51 -5.70 9.59 5.77
C ALA A 51 -6.77 8.86 6.60
N PRO A 52 -7.27 9.45 7.70
CA PRO A 52 -8.42 8.91 8.42
C PRO A 52 -9.63 8.66 7.51
N GLY A 53 -9.85 9.52 6.51
CA GLY A 53 -11.00 9.44 5.61
C GLY A 53 -10.98 8.24 4.66
N ASN A 54 -9.81 7.62 4.41
CA ASN A 54 -9.69 6.38 3.65
C ASN A 54 -9.32 5.17 4.53
N GLY A 55 -9.32 5.35 5.86
CA GLY A 55 -8.91 4.31 6.80
C GLY A 55 -7.49 3.81 6.59
N CYS A 56 -6.61 4.68 6.08
CA CYS A 56 -5.27 4.34 5.62
C CYS A 56 -5.24 3.28 4.48
N ASN A 57 -6.35 3.02 3.78
CA ASN A 57 -6.38 2.07 2.66
C ASN A 57 -6.09 2.75 1.32
N ILE A 58 -4.85 2.67 0.88
CA ILE A 58 -4.38 3.17 -0.43
C ILE A 58 -3.89 2.07 -1.37
N ILE A 59 -3.82 0.82 -0.87
CA ILE A 59 -3.25 -0.31 -1.58
C ILE A 59 -4.32 -1.08 -2.35
N ASN A 60 -3.97 -1.57 -3.53
CA ASN A 60 -4.73 -2.59 -4.22
C ASN A 60 -4.40 -3.97 -3.62
N THR A 61 -5.42 -4.64 -3.11
CA THR A 61 -5.33 -6.06 -2.71
C THR A 61 -6.17 -6.91 -3.65
N ALA A 62 -5.92 -8.21 -3.67
CA ALA A 62 -6.68 -9.12 -4.51
C ALA A 62 -6.78 -10.51 -3.90
N PHE A 63 -7.63 -11.34 -4.49
CA PHE A 63 -7.62 -12.77 -4.23
C PHE A 63 -7.97 -13.56 -5.49
N ILE A 64 -7.50 -14.80 -5.54
CA ILE A 64 -7.69 -15.72 -6.66
C ILE A 64 -8.43 -16.94 -6.13
N ASP A 65 -9.67 -17.16 -6.58
CA ASP A 65 -10.38 -18.41 -6.39
C ASP A 65 -9.93 -19.42 -7.44
N THR A 66 -9.09 -20.35 -6.99
CA THR A 66 -8.47 -21.34 -7.86
C THR A 66 -9.32 -22.58 -8.10
N GLY A 67 -10.48 -22.69 -7.44
CA GLY A 67 -11.30 -23.90 -7.39
C GLY A 67 -10.82 -24.97 -6.40
N ASP A 68 -9.55 -24.99 -5.99
CA ASP A 68 -9.00 -25.83 -4.91
C ASP A 68 -8.68 -25.01 -3.64
N GLY A 69 -8.95 -23.71 -3.67
CA GLY A 69 -8.64 -22.80 -2.58
C GLY A 69 -8.43 -21.37 -3.04
N VAL A 70 -8.27 -20.47 -2.07
CA VAL A 70 -8.04 -19.06 -2.31
C VAL A 70 -6.58 -18.69 -2.09
N VAL A 71 -6.00 -17.97 -3.05
CA VAL A 71 -4.73 -17.25 -2.89
C VAL A 71 -5.04 -15.78 -2.61
N VAL A 72 -4.59 -15.25 -1.48
CA VAL A 72 -4.73 -13.83 -1.12
C VAL A 72 -3.48 -13.08 -1.51
N ILE A 73 -3.63 -11.91 -2.13
CA ILE A 73 -2.55 -11.01 -2.53
C ILE A 73 -2.66 -9.72 -1.70
N ASN A 74 -1.73 -9.55 -0.78
CA ASN A 74 -1.67 -8.52 0.26
C ASN A 74 -2.88 -8.52 1.21
N THR A 75 -2.65 -8.11 2.46
CA THR A 75 -3.67 -8.17 3.53
C THR A 75 -4.14 -6.81 4.01
N GLY A 76 -3.67 -5.72 3.39
CA GLY A 76 -4.14 -4.36 3.64
C GLY A 76 -3.54 -3.69 4.88
N PRO A 77 -4.01 -2.46 5.18
CA PRO A 77 -3.38 -1.54 6.13
C PRO A 77 -3.62 -1.84 7.61
N SER A 78 -4.51 -2.77 7.96
CA SER A 78 -4.90 -2.98 9.34
C SER A 78 -5.46 -4.38 9.59
N ARG A 79 -5.49 -4.78 10.86
CA ARG A 79 -6.21 -5.98 11.32
C ARG A 79 -7.66 -5.97 10.84
N LEU A 80 -8.33 -4.84 11.02
CA LEU A 80 -9.73 -4.65 10.64
C LEU A 80 -9.93 -4.87 9.13
N TYR A 81 -9.00 -4.37 8.30
CA TYR A 81 -9.03 -4.61 6.87
C TYR A 81 -8.93 -6.11 6.57
N GLY A 82 -7.94 -6.81 7.16
CA GLY A 82 -7.78 -8.26 6.95
C GLY A 82 -9.03 -9.06 7.34
N GLU A 83 -9.66 -8.71 8.46
CA GLU A 83 -10.91 -9.35 8.91
C GLU A 83 -12.07 -9.09 7.92
N GLN A 84 -12.19 -7.87 7.40
CA GLN A 84 -13.20 -7.54 6.39
C GLN A 84 -12.88 -8.15 5.02
N GLN A 85 -11.60 -8.28 4.66
CA GLN A 85 -11.15 -8.93 3.43
C GLN A 85 -11.56 -10.41 3.44
N ARG A 86 -11.42 -11.11 4.56
CA ARG A 86 -11.94 -12.49 4.69
C ARG A 86 -13.44 -12.59 4.52
N LYS A 87 -14.20 -11.65 5.09
CA LYS A 87 -15.66 -11.59 4.89
C LYS A 87 -16.01 -11.35 3.42
N ALA A 88 -15.28 -10.46 2.75
CA ALA A 88 -15.45 -10.19 1.32
C ALA A 88 -15.13 -11.42 0.46
N ILE A 89 -14.06 -12.15 0.76
CA ILE A 89 -13.72 -13.43 0.09
C ILE A 89 -14.84 -14.45 0.31
N ALA A 90 -15.30 -14.63 1.55
CA ALA A 90 -16.36 -15.59 1.89
C ALA A 90 -17.72 -15.27 1.23
N SER A 91 -17.93 -14.01 0.82
CA SER A 91 -19.13 -13.61 0.06
C SER A 91 -19.08 -14.05 -1.41
N VAL A 92 -17.89 -14.36 -1.92
CA VAL A 92 -17.63 -14.77 -3.31
C VAL A 92 -17.46 -16.27 -3.42
N THR A 93 -16.76 -16.90 -2.47
CA THR A 93 -16.43 -18.33 -2.51
C THR A 93 -16.38 -18.97 -1.14
N ALA A 94 -16.76 -20.25 -1.07
CA ALA A 94 -16.67 -21.07 0.13
C ALA A 94 -15.33 -21.82 0.25
N ALA A 95 -14.45 -21.70 -0.76
CA ALA A 95 -13.16 -22.37 -0.76
C ALA A 95 -12.25 -21.85 0.37
N PRO A 96 -11.47 -22.71 1.04
CA PRO A 96 -10.57 -22.26 2.10
C PRO A 96 -9.40 -21.45 1.53
N VAL A 97 -8.89 -20.50 2.31
CA VAL A 97 -7.63 -19.81 1.99
C VAL A 97 -6.48 -20.82 2.11
N ARG A 98 -5.66 -20.93 1.06
CA ARG A 98 -4.51 -21.86 1.00
C ARG A 98 -3.16 -21.15 1.02
N LEU A 99 -3.12 -19.89 0.58
CA LEU A 99 -1.90 -19.11 0.48
C LEU A 99 -2.21 -17.63 0.67
N VAL A 100 -1.37 -16.94 1.43
CA VAL A 100 -1.42 -15.49 1.61
C VAL A 100 -0.06 -14.94 1.21
N LEU A 101 0.00 -14.10 0.19
CA LEU A 101 1.23 -13.50 -0.32
C LEU A 101 1.32 -12.04 0.11
N ASN A 102 2.41 -11.65 0.79
CA ASN A 102 2.75 -10.25 1.01
C ASN A 102 3.83 -9.86 0.01
N LEU A 103 3.54 -8.88 -0.84
CA LEU A 103 4.40 -8.57 -1.98
C LEU A 103 5.56 -7.61 -1.67
N ASN A 104 5.51 -6.93 -0.52
CA ASN A 104 6.45 -5.89 -0.12
C ASN A 104 6.46 -5.75 1.43
N LEU A 105 7.48 -5.06 1.97
CA LEU A 105 7.66 -4.85 3.41
C LEU A 105 6.87 -3.66 3.98
N HIS A 106 6.29 -2.80 3.13
CA HIS A 106 5.52 -1.63 3.56
C HIS A 106 4.21 -2.03 4.26
N PRO A 107 3.72 -1.20 5.20
CA PRO A 107 2.70 -1.62 6.17
C PRO A 107 1.39 -2.11 5.55
N ASP A 108 0.93 -1.46 4.49
CA ASP A 108 -0.32 -1.77 3.81
C ASP A 108 -0.30 -3.11 3.03
N TYR A 109 0.87 -3.75 2.90
CA TYR A 109 0.98 -5.06 2.28
C TYR A 109 0.67 -6.22 3.24
N PHE A 110 0.84 -6.02 4.55
CA PHE A 110 0.88 -7.14 5.51
C PHE A 110 0.21 -6.90 6.87
N PHE A 111 -0.25 -5.69 7.20
CA PHE A 111 -0.82 -5.42 8.53
C PHE A 111 -2.12 -6.17 8.82
N GLY A 112 -2.84 -6.62 7.78
CA GLY A 112 -3.98 -7.53 7.95
C GLY A 112 -3.61 -8.99 8.22
N ASN A 113 -2.33 -9.36 8.31
CA ASN A 113 -1.88 -10.76 8.46
C ASN A 113 -2.46 -11.44 9.70
N GLN A 114 -2.80 -10.71 10.77
CA GLN A 114 -3.46 -11.26 11.95
C GLN A 114 -4.77 -11.98 11.63
N ALA A 115 -5.51 -11.53 10.59
CA ALA A 115 -6.74 -12.18 10.16
C ALA A 115 -6.50 -13.54 9.49
N TYR A 116 -5.25 -13.86 9.13
CA TYR A 116 -4.84 -15.06 8.41
C TYR A 116 -3.89 -15.96 9.23
N ALA A 117 -3.96 -15.89 10.56
CA ALA A 117 -3.09 -16.66 11.45
C ALA A 117 -3.24 -18.19 11.30
N ASP A 118 -4.38 -18.66 10.80
CA ASP A 118 -4.65 -20.07 10.47
C ASP A 118 -3.84 -20.60 9.28
N VAL A 119 -3.39 -19.71 8.38
CA VAL A 119 -2.60 -20.05 7.18
C VAL A 119 -1.15 -19.59 7.32
N GLY A 120 -0.96 -18.39 7.88
CA GLY A 120 0.31 -17.66 7.90
C GLY A 120 0.59 -16.97 6.57
N GLY A 121 1.13 -15.75 6.64
CA GLY A 121 1.60 -15.02 5.46
C GLY A 121 2.87 -15.65 4.88
N SER A 122 3.07 -15.47 3.57
CA SER A 122 4.25 -15.88 2.83
C SER A 122 4.85 -14.69 2.09
N ALA A 123 6.16 -14.48 2.20
CA ALA A 123 6.86 -13.39 1.52
C ALA A 123 8.32 -13.75 1.24
N LEU A 124 9.00 -12.93 0.43
CA LEU A 124 10.45 -13.04 0.23
C LEU A 124 11.19 -12.78 1.55
N ALA A 125 12.38 -13.38 1.71
CA ALA A 125 13.13 -13.29 2.96
C ALA A 125 13.44 -11.83 3.37
N GLY A 126 13.90 -10.99 2.43
CA GLY A 126 14.17 -9.58 2.71
C GLY A 126 12.91 -8.78 3.05
N THR A 127 11.76 -9.14 2.48
CA THR A 127 10.45 -8.58 2.86
C THR A 127 10.11 -8.90 4.31
N ILE A 128 10.28 -10.16 4.73
CA ILE A 128 10.04 -10.59 6.12
C ILE A 128 10.97 -9.85 7.08
N ASP A 129 12.25 -9.76 6.74
CA ASP A 129 13.23 -9.09 7.61
C ASP A 129 12.96 -7.58 7.69
N GLY A 130 12.54 -6.93 6.60
CA GLY A 130 12.09 -5.53 6.61
C GLY A 130 10.87 -5.31 7.51
N ALA A 131 9.84 -6.15 7.34
CA ALA A 131 8.64 -6.10 8.17
C ALA A 131 8.97 -6.28 9.67
N ARG A 132 9.90 -7.18 10.02
CA ARG A 132 10.38 -7.36 11.41
C ARG A 132 11.08 -6.12 11.95
N ARG A 133 11.94 -5.48 11.14
CA ARG A 133 12.73 -4.31 11.56
C ARG A 133 11.87 -3.07 11.76
N GLU A 134 10.89 -2.86 10.89
CA GLU A 134 10.24 -1.54 10.75
C GLU A 134 8.74 -1.55 11.09
N GLY A 135 8.12 -2.73 11.13
CA GLY A 135 6.68 -2.88 11.29
C GLY A 135 6.11 -2.17 12.52
N ALA A 136 6.80 -2.22 13.66
CA ALA A 136 6.37 -1.53 14.88
C ALA A 136 6.30 0.00 14.70
N ALA A 137 7.34 0.59 14.09
CA ALA A 137 7.37 2.03 13.83
C ALA A 137 6.27 2.45 12.84
N TYR A 138 6.00 1.62 11.81
CA TYR A 138 4.90 1.87 10.89
C TYR A 138 3.52 1.76 11.56
N ALA A 139 3.32 0.77 12.45
CA ALA A 139 2.07 0.60 13.18
C ALA A 139 1.79 1.79 14.08
N ASP A 140 2.79 2.26 14.84
CA ASP A 140 2.67 3.46 15.67
C ASP A 140 2.36 4.69 14.83
N ASN A 141 3.02 4.85 13.68
CA ASN A 141 2.81 5.99 12.80
C ASN A 141 1.40 5.99 12.20
N LEU A 142 0.95 4.86 11.64
CA LEU A 142 -0.39 4.75 11.08
C LEU A 142 -1.47 4.86 12.14
N TYR A 143 -1.24 4.39 13.37
CA TYR A 143 -2.17 4.60 14.48
C TYR A 143 -2.33 6.09 14.81
N ARG A 144 -1.24 6.87 14.85
CA ARG A 144 -1.32 8.33 15.01
C ARG A 144 -2.06 9.01 13.86
N LEU A 145 -1.92 8.50 12.64
CA LEU A 145 -2.55 9.07 11.44
C LEU A 145 -4.02 8.71 11.30
N CYS A 146 -4.41 7.47 11.56
CA CYS A 146 -5.73 6.92 11.22
C CYS A 146 -6.55 6.45 12.44
N GLY A 147 -5.98 6.51 13.65
CA GLY A 147 -6.70 6.24 14.90
C GLY A 147 -7.39 4.88 14.91
N ASP A 148 -8.71 4.90 15.09
CA ASP A 148 -9.54 3.71 15.28
C ASP A 148 -9.50 2.70 14.13
N TRP A 149 -9.17 3.13 12.92
CA TRP A 149 -8.93 2.21 11.78
C TRP A 149 -7.78 1.24 12.04
N MET A 150 -6.82 1.64 12.87
CA MET A 150 -5.63 0.85 13.21
C MET A 150 -5.77 0.13 14.55
N ARG A 151 -6.92 0.25 15.24
CA ARG A 151 -7.15 -0.32 16.56
C ARG A 151 -6.91 -1.83 16.56
N GLY A 152 -6.00 -2.28 17.42
CA GLY A 152 -5.65 -3.70 17.57
C GLY A 152 -4.83 -4.28 16.42
N THR A 153 -4.31 -3.43 15.53
CA THR A 153 -3.33 -3.83 14.51
C THR A 153 -1.97 -4.04 15.14
N GLU A 154 -1.39 -5.20 14.90
CA GLU A 154 -0.04 -5.59 15.24
C GLU A 154 0.69 -5.95 13.93
N PRO A 155 1.93 -5.48 13.74
CA PRO A 155 2.67 -5.71 12.50
C PRO A 155 3.23 -7.13 12.47
N VAL A 156 2.40 -8.13 12.16
CA VAL A 156 2.79 -9.55 12.10
C VAL A 156 3.44 -9.86 10.75
N PRO A 157 4.77 -10.07 10.67
CA PRO A 157 5.43 -10.42 9.41
C PRO A 157 4.94 -11.75 8.86
N ALA A 158 5.17 -12.00 7.57
CA ALA A 158 4.91 -13.31 6.98
C ALA A 158 5.65 -14.42 7.76
N ALA A 159 4.94 -15.53 8.01
CA ALA A 159 5.43 -16.68 8.76
C ALA A 159 6.34 -17.57 7.92
N HIS A 160 6.12 -17.59 6.61
CA HIS A 160 6.82 -18.49 5.68
C HIS A 160 7.66 -17.70 4.68
N ALA A 161 8.94 -18.03 4.58
CA ALA A 161 9.77 -17.53 3.48
C ALA A 161 9.41 -18.28 2.19
N LEU A 162 9.29 -17.56 1.08
CA LEU A 162 9.12 -18.15 -0.25
C LEU A 162 10.33 -17.86 -1.14
N ALA A 163 10.54 -18.76 -2.09
CA ALA A 163 11.50 -18.59 -3.18
C ALA A 163 10.76 -18.26 -4.49
N PRO A 164 11.38 -17.50 -5.40
CA PRO A 164 10.89 -17.36 -6.77
C PRO A 164 10.72 -18.71 -7.46
N GLY A 165 9.72 -18.82 -8.33
CA GLY A 165 9.42 -20.06 -9.03
C GLY A 165 7.95 -20.18 -9.42
N ARG A 166 7.60 -21.30 -10.04
CA ARG A 166 6.22 -21.61 -10.43
C ARG A 166 5.55 -22.49 -9.39
N LEU A 167 4.28 -22.22 -9.13
CA LEU A 167 3.41 -23.08 -8.36
C LEU A 167 2.05 -23.18 -9.03
N THR A 168 1.41 -24.34 -8.92
CA THR A 168 0.06 -24.56 -9.40
C THR A 168 -0.85 -24.84 -8.21
N ILE A 169 -1.93 -24.09 -8.10
CA ILE A 169 -2.98 -24.27 -7.10
C ILE A 169 -4.30 -24.35 -7.87
N GLY A 170 -5.01 -25.46 -7.74
CA GLY A 170 -6.22 -25.72 -8.53
C GLY A 170 -5.97 -25.50 -10.02
N ARG A 171 -6.79 -24.64 -10.65
CA ARG A 171 -6.69 -24.31 -12.08
C ARG A 171 -5.71 -23.17 -12.42
N HIS A 172 -5.02 -22.60 -11.43
CA HIS A 172 -4.14 -21.44 -11.61
C HIS A 172 -2.66 -21.84 -11.52
N THR A 173 -1.89 -21.47 -12.55
CA THR A 173 -0.42 -21.56 -12.53
C THR A 173 0.15 -20.18 -12.28
N LEU A 174 0.69 -19.99 -11.08
CA LEU A 174 1.32 -18.75 -10.64
C LEU A 174 2.84 -18.83 -10.86
N GLU A 175 3.43 -17.72 -11.30
CA GLU A 175 4.87 -17.52 -11.31
C GLU A 175 5.24 -16.39 -10.37
N LEU A 176 6.08 -16.70 -9.39
CA LEU A 176 6.61 -15.80 -8.39
C LEU A 176 7.97 -15.31 -8.86
N VAL A 177 8.10 -14.00 -9.09
CA VAL A 177 9.32 -13.37 -9.58
C VAL A 177 9.79 -12.36 -8.54
N ARG A 178 11.02 -12.54 -8.05
CA ARG A 178 11.68 -11.53 -7.21
C ARG A 178 12.31 -10.48 -8.11
N LEU A 179 12.01 -9.22 -7.80
CA LEU A 179 12.62 -8.02 -8.33
C LEU A 179 13.03 -7.11 -7.16
N ASP A 180 13.68 -5.99 -7.46
CA ASP A 180 14.17 -5.06 -6.44
C ASP A 180 14.13 -3.60 -6.93
N GLY A 181 14.53 -2.69 -6.03
CA GLY A 181 14.75 -1.29 -6.31
C GLY A 181 13.69 -0.37 -5.74
N HIS A 182 12.42 -0.77 -5.65
CA HIS A 182 11.47 -0.04 -4.80
C HIS A 182 11.75 -0.33 -3.32
N THR A 183 11.97 -1.60 -3.01
CA THR A 183 12.61 -2.09 -1.79
C THR A 183 13.73 -3.08 -2.13
N GLY A 184 14.36 -3.66 -1.12
CA GLY A 184 15.39 -4.69 -1.32
C GLY A 184 14.86 -6.03 -1.85
N ASP A 185 13.56 -6.32 -1.68
CA ASP A 185 12.91 -7.55 -2.13
C ASP A 185 11.43 -7.28 -2.42
N ASP A 186 11.09 -7.17 -3.70
CA ASP A 186 9.74 -6.98 -4.22
C ASP A 186 9.27 -8.25 -4.94
N LEU A 187 8.08 -8.74 -4.59
CA LEU A 187 7.49 -9.92 -5.23
C LEU A 187 6.47 -9.51 -6.30
N VAL A 188 6.72 -9.95 -7.52
CA VAL A 188 5.76 -9.93 -8.62
C VAL A 188 5.11 -11.30 -8.75
N VAL A 189 3.80 -11.32 -8.98
CA VAL A 189 3.04 -12.56 -9.20
C VAL A 189 2.38 -12.52 -10.56
N LEU A 190 2.71 -13.47 -11.42
CA LEU A 190 2.03 -13.66 -12.71
C LEU A 190 1.10 -14.85 -12.61
N ASP A 191 -0.19 -14.63 -12.86
CA ASP A 191 -1.16 -15.69 -13.05
C ASP A 191 -1.27 -16.00 -14.55
N HIS A 192 -0.59 -17.06 -14.98
CA HIS A 192 -0.57 -17.50 -16.38
C HIS A 192 -1.93 -18.03 -16.83
N SER A 193 -2.73 -18.57 -15.90
CA SER A 193 -4.04 -19.11 -16.23
C SER A 193 -5.06 -18.00 -16.48
N ALA A 194 -5.02 -16.92 -15.69
CA ALA A 194 -5.95 -15.80 -15.81
C ALA A 194 -5.43 -14.65 -16.70
N GLY A 195 -4.12 -14.63 -17.02
CA GLY A 195 -3.49 -13.55 -17.77
C GLY A 195 -3.42 -12.24 -16.98
N VAL A 196 -3.06 -12.31 -15.69
CA VAL A 196 -2.98 -11.17 -14.77
C VAL A 196 -1.59 -11.07 -14.15
N VAL A 197 -1.04 -9.87 -14.05
CA VAL A 197 0.21 -9.58 -13.32
C VAL A 197 -0.08 -8.70 -12.11
N PHE A 198 0.31 -9.13 -10.92
CA PHE A 198 0.36 -8.31 -9.71
C PHE A 198 1.78 -7.75 -9.58
N ALA A 199 1.92 -6.44 -9.72
CA ALA A 199 3.22 -5.81 -9.97
C ALA A 199 4.12 -5.64 -8.73
N GLY A 200 3.67 -6.07 -7.55
CA GLY A 200 4.34 -5.75 -6.29
C GLY A 200 4.49 -4.23 -6.10
N GLY A 201 5.41 -3.80 -5.24
CA GLY A 201 5.67 -2.38 -4.99
C GLY A 201 6.30 -1.62 -6.17
N LEU A 202 6.43 -2.23 -7.34
CA LEU A 202 7.14 -1.60 -8.45
C LEU A 202 6.30 -0.60 -9.25
N VAL A 203 4.97 -0.75 -9.31
CA VAL A 203 4.13 0.05 -10.21
C VAL A 203 3.13 0.89 -9.43
N PHE A 204 3.21 2.21 -9.67
CA PHE A 204 2.32 3.25 -9.19
C PHE A 204 1.68 3.95 -10.40
N ARG A 205 0.36 4.10 -10.39
CA ARG A 205 -0.37 4.73 -11.50
C ARG A 205 -1.17 5.94 -11.04
N GLN A 206 -0.95 7.10 -11.68
CA GLN A 206 -1.60 8.39 -11.33
C GLN A 206 -1.45 8.78 -9.85
N ARG A 207 -0.35 8.33 -9.23
CA ARG A 207 0.04 8.56 -7.84
C ARG A 207 1.54 8.77 -7.79
N ILE A 208 2.00 9.70 -6.97
CA ILE A 208 3.43 9.84 -6.68
C ILE A 208 3.94 8.54 -6.02
N PRO A 209 4.99 7.89 -6.53
CA PRO A 209 5.59 6.70 -5.91
C PRO A 209 6.17 6.99 -4.54
N THR A 210 6.03 6.05 -3.61
CA THR A 210 6.63 6.10 -2.28
C THR A 210 8.08 5.59 -2.37
N THR A 211 9.10 6.30 -1.88
CA THR A 211 10.52 5.89 -2.12
C THR A 211 11.44 5.66 -0.90
N PRO A 212 10.98 5.40 0.34
CA PRO A 212 11.85 5.39 1.54
C PRO A 212 12.99 4.35 1.50
N HIS A 213 12.91 3.33 0.65
CA HIS A 213 13.93 2.30 0.44
C HIS A 213 14.47 2.25 -0.98
N ALA A 214 14.12 3.24 -1.80
CA ALA A 214 14.30 3.13 -3.23
C ALA A 214 15.77 3.25 -3.64
N ASP A 215 16.21 2.30 -4.45
CA ASP A 215 17.33 2.48 -5.37
C ASP A 215 16.75 2.73 -6.76
N ILE A 216 16.74 3.99 -7.20
CA ILE A 216 16.13 4.39 -8.48
C ILE A 216 16.74 3.60 -9.65
N GLY A 217 18.05 3.37 -9.65
CA GLY A 217 18.73 2.68 -10.75
C GLY A 217 18.26 1.22 -10.88
N ARG A 218 18.24 0.49 -9.76
CA ARG A 218 17.71 -0.87 -9.72
C ARG A 218 16.22 -0.92 -10.03
N TRP A 219 15.45 0.03 -9.53
CA TRP A 219 14.01 0.08 -9.78
C TRP A 219 13.71 0.26 -11.27
N LEU A 220 14.45 1.16 -11.96
CA LEU A 220 14.33 1.32 -13.40
C LEU A 220 14.67 0.04 -14.17
N ALA A 221 15.69 -0.70 -13.74
CA ALA A 221 16.04 -2.01 -14.32
C ALA A 221 14.92 -3.05 -14.10
N SER A 222 14.39 -3.13 -12.88
CA SER A 222 13.25 -4.00 -12.52
C SER A 222 11.98 -3.65 -13.29
N LEU A 223 11.69 -2.37 -13.51
CA LEU A 223 10.59 -1.93 -14.38
C LEU A 223 10.81 -2.36 -15.84
N GLY A 224 12.06 -2.35 -16.33
CA GLY A 224 12.42 -2.91 -17.64
C GLY A 224 12.15 -4.41 -17.72
N ARG A 225 12.56 -5.15 -16.69
CA ARG A 225 12.31 -6.61 -16.59
C ARG A 225 10.81 -6.93 -16.49
N LEU A 226 10.06 -6.19 -15.69
CA LEU A 226 8.60 -6.34 -15.56
C LEU A 226 7.88 -6.10 -16.89
N GLN A 227 8.32 -5.11 -17.66
CA GLN A 227 7.75 -4.85 -18.99
C GLN A 227 7.99 -6.01 -19.96
N ALA A 228 9.17 -6.63 -19.94
CA ALA A 228 9.46 -7.82 -20.73
C ALA A 228 8.59 -9.01 -20.28
N LEU A 229 8.48 -9.26 -18.97
CA LEU A 229 7.63 -10.31 -18.41
C LEU A 229 6.15 -10.14 -18.80
N LEU A 230 5.64 -8.91 -18.76
CA LEU A 230 4.27 -8.58 -19.18
C LEU A 230 4.06 -8.92 -20.66
N ALA A 231 5.02 -8.57 -21.54
CA ALA A 231 4.95 -8.87 -22.96
C ALA A 231 5.05 -10.38 -23.25
N ASP A 232 6.01 -11.05 -22.62
CA ASP A 232 6.29 -12.48 -22.84
C ASP A 232 5.16 -13.38 -22.34
N SER A 233 4.52 -13.02 -21.22
CA SER A 233 3.40 -13.78 -20.66
C SER A 233 2.09 -13.61 -21.43
N GLY A 234 1.96 -12.57 -22.27
CA GLY A 234 0.71 -12.23 -22.94
C GLY A 234 -0.41 -11.82 -21.97
N ALA A 235 -0.07 -11.47 -20.72
CA ALA A 235 -1.05 -11.06 -19.72
C ALA A 235 -1.78 -9.78 -20.16
N ARG A 236 -3.09 -9.77 -19.95
CA ARG A 236 -3.97 -8.69 -20.42
C ARG A 236 -4.26 -7.66 -19.33
N ALA A 237 -4.05 -8.02 -18.07
CA ALA A 237 -4.22 -7.14 -16.93
C ALA A 237 -2.93 -7.04 -16.12
N LEU A 238 -2.67 -5.82 -15.62
CA LEU A 238 -1.64 -5.56 -14.61
C LEU A 238 -2.30 -4.79 -13.47
N VAL A 239 -2.14 -5.29 -12.25
CA VAL A 239 -2.60 -4.65 -11.03
C VAL A 239 -1.41 -3.91 -10.42
N PRO A 240 -1.37 -2.56 -10.46
CA PRO A 240 -0.38 -1.79 -9.72
C PRO A 240 -0.63 -1.95 -8.21
N SER A 241 0.41 -1.79 -7.40
CA SER A 241 0.23 -1.80 -5.94
C SER A 241 -0.60 -0.60 -5.46
N HIS A 242 -0.44 0.56 -6.10
CA HIS A 242 -1.19 1.76 -5.75
C HIS A 242 -1.67 2.51 -6.98
N GLY A 243 -2.85 3.11 -6.83
CA GLY A 243 -3.52 3.87 -7.88
C GLY A 243 -4.43 3.02 -8.76
N PRO A 244 -5.14 3.66 -9.72
CA PRO A 244 -6.23 3.00 -10.42
C PRO A 244 -5.72 1.87 -11.32
N VAL A 245 -6.43 0.75 -11.34
CA VAL A 245 -6.09 -0.38 -12.22
C VAL A 245 -6.38 0.01 -13.68
N PRO A 246 -5.41 -0.11 -14.61
CA PRO A 246 -5.64 0.23 -16.00
C PRO A 246 -6.67 -0.72 -16.65
N ALA A 247 -7.31 -0.25 -17.72
CA ALA A 247 -8.09 -1.12 -18.59
C ALA A 247 -7.21 -2.24 -19.18
N ALA A 248 -7.85 -3.32 -19.66
CA ALA A 248 -7.14 -4.43 -20.30
C ALA A 248 -6.22 -3.92 -21.43
N GLY A 249 -4.97 -4.37 -21.43
CA GLY A 249 -3.91 -3.90 -22.33
C GLY A 249 -3.15 -2.65 -21.85
N GLY A 250 -3.61 -1.98 -20.80
CA GLY A 250 -2.98 -0.76 -20.26
C GLY A 250 -1.82 -1.00 -19.28
N GLY A 251 -1.36 -2.24 -19.09
CA GLY A 251 -0.28 -2.54 -18.15
C GLY A 251 1.05 -1.89 -18.50
N ALA A 252 1.40 -1.84 -19.80
CA ALA A 252 2.63 -1.18 -20.25
C ALA A 252 2.62 0.34 -19.97
N GLU A 253 1.44 0.96 -20.05
CA GLU A 253 1.24 2.38 -19.72
C GLU A 253 1.45 2.63 -18.23
N ALA A 254 0.93 1.77 -17.35
CA ALA A 254 1.15 1.87 -15.91
C ALA A 254 2.64 1.78 -15.54
N ILE A 255 3.38 0.82 -16.13
CA ILE A 255 4.83 0.69 -15.95
C ILE A 255 5.56 1.96 -16.45
N ALA A 256 5.15 2.49 -17.61
CA ALA A 256 5.74 3.69 -18.18
C ALA A 256 5.54 4.93 -17.33
N GLN A 257 4.38 5.08 -16.66
CA GLN A 257 4.16 6.20 -15.72
C GLN A 257 5.16 6.19 -14.58
N THR A 258 5.32 5.06 -13.87
CA THR A 258 6.29 4.97 -12.78
C THR A 258 7.71 5.22 -13.27
N ARG A 259 8.10 4.59 -14.40
CA ARG A 259 9.42 4.78 -15.01
C ARG A 259 9.69 6.25 -15.33
N GLY A 260 8.74 6.92 -15.98
CA GLY A 260 8.86 8.32 -16.37
C GLY A 260 9.03 9.24 -15.16
N TYR A 261 8.24 9.03 -14.10
CA TYR A 261 8.39 9.80 -12.86
C TYR A 261 9.77 9.62 -12.23
N LEU A 262 10.26 8.38 -12.12
CA LEU A 262 11.57 8.10 -11.52
C LEU A 262 12.72 8.73 -12.31
N GLN A 263 12.67 8.64 -13.64
CA GLN A 263 13.65 9.29 -14.52
C GLN A 263 13.63 10.81 -14.35
N TRP A 264 12.43 11.41 -14.39
CA TRP A 264 12.27 12.84 -14.19
C TRP A 264 12.77 13.29 -12.81
N LEU A 265 12.43 12.56 -11.75
CA LEU A 265 12.86 12.88 -10.40
C LEU A 265 14.38 12.80 -10.27
N ASP A 266 15.01 11.72 -10.73
CA ASP A 266 16.47 11.57 -10.64
C ASP A 266 17.21 12.66 -11.41
N THR A 267 16.78 12.96 -12.65
CA THR A 267 17.32 14.07 -13.43
C THR A 267 17.17 15.40 -12.70
N ARG A 268 15.97 15.69 -12.17
CA ARG A 268 15.70 16.93 -11.43
C ARG A 268 16.61 17.09 -10.22
N LEU A 269 16.76 16.05 -9.41
CA LEU A 269 17.59 16.10 -8.21
C LEU A 269 19.07 16.27 -8.56
N ARG A 270 19.55 15.59 -9.60
CA ARG A 270 20.93 15.75 -10.11
C ARG A 270 21.20 17.16 -10.62
N GLU A 271 20.29 17.72 -11.41
CA GLU A 271 20.44 19.06 -11.97
C GLU A 271 20.39 20.13 -10.88
N ALA A 272 19.50 19.99 -9.90
CA ALA A 272 19.44 20.89 -8.76
C ALA A 272 20.74 20.89 -7.95
N ALA A 273 21.29 19.70 -7.67
CA ALA A 273 22.57 19.57 -6.97
C ALA A 273 23.73 20.19 -7.76
N ALA A 274 23.79 19.95 -9.08
CA ALA A 274 24.79 20.55 -9.97
C ALA A 274 24.69 22.09 -10.05
N GLN A 275 23.51 22.64 -9.77
CA GLN A 275 23.27 24.09 -9.69
C GLN A 275 23.57 24.67 -8.30
N GLY A 276 23.98 23.84 -7.33
CA GLY A 276 24.27 24.26 -5.96
C GLY A 276 23.03 24.65 -5.16
N ARG A 277 21.86 24.13 -5.52
CA ARG A 277 20.62 24.39 -4.77
C ARG A 277 20.63 23.67 -3.44
N ASP A 278 20.07 24.27 -2.41
CA ASP A 278 19.82 23.57 -1.15
C ASP A 278 18.50 22.78 -1.16
N LEU A 279 18.29 21.92 -0.16
CA LEU A 279 17.08 21.10 -0.04
C LEU A 279 15.77 21.91 -0.05
N ALA A 280 15.74 23.07 0.61
CA ALA A 280 14.55 23.91 0.71
C ALA A 280 14.21 24.52 -0.65
N GLU A 281 15.23 24.97 -1.40
CA GLU A 281 15.07 25.44 -2.77
C GLU A 281 14.52 24.34 -3.68
N VAL A 282 15.01 23.09 -3.56
CA VAL A 282 14.49 21.96 -4.36
C VAL A 282 13.03 21.65 -4.03
N MET A 283 12.66 21.64 -2.75
CA MET A 283 11.28 21.43 -2.32
C MET A 283 10.32 22.51 -2.84
N ALA A 284 10.81 23.74 -3.00
CA ALA A 284 10.03 24.86 -3.52
C ALA A 284 9.90 24.86 -5.07
N MET A 285 10.66 24.03 -5.79
CA MET A 285 10.62 24.01 -7.25
C MET A 285 9.27 23.50 -7.78
N PRO A 286 8.70 24.13 -8.83
CA PRO A 286 7.39 23.73 -9.37
C PRO A 286 7.46 22.35 -10.03
N VAL A 287 6.56 21.44 -9.64
CA VAL A 287 6.41 20.11 -10.25
C VAL A 287 5.64 20.27 -11.57
N PRO A 288 6.13 19.72 -12.70
CA PRO A 288 5.46 19.82 -13.99
C PRO A 288 4.27 18.84 -14.08
N GLN A 289 3.41 19.09 -15.06
CA GLN A 289 2.42 18.10 -15.49
C GLN A 289 3.10 16.89 -16.15
N PRO A 290 2.56 15.67 -15.98
CA PRO A 290 1.31 15.36 -15.28
C PRO A 290 1.46 15.19 -13.75
N TYR A 291 2.69 15.14 -13.23
CA TYR A 291 2.96 14.75 -11.84
C TYR A 291 2.32 15.68 -10.80
N ALA A 292 2.20 16.97 -11.11
CA ALA A 292 1.52 17.94 -10.22
C ALA A 292 0.04 17.62 -9.96
N HIS A 293 -0.61 16.83 -10.82
CA HIS A 293 -2.00 16.38 -10.66
C HIS A 293 -2.13 14.94 -10.17
N TRP A 294 -1.02 14.26 -9.88
CA TRP A 294 -1.08 12.91 -9.34
C TRP A 294 -1.48 12.92 -7.87
N ALA A 295 -2.12 11.83 -7.44
CA ALA A 295 -2.47 11.63 -6.05
C ALA A 295 -1.21 11.58 -5.16
N ALA A 296 -1.42 11.82 -3.87
CA ALA A 296 -0.38 11.93 -2.84
C ALA A 296 0.57 13.14 -3.00
N MET A 297 0.31 14.04 -3.96
CA MET A 297 0.87 15.39 -3.95
C MET A 297 0.26 16.24 -2.81
N PRO A 298 1.04 17.15 -2.19
CA PRO A 298 2.49 17.28 -2.32
C PRO A 298 3.28 16.32 -1.41
N ALA A 299 2.60 15.62 -0.48
CA ALA A 299 3.23 14.90 0.63
C ALA A 299 4.28 13.87 0.19
N GLU A 300 3.95 12.95 -0.72
CA GLU A 300 4.89 11.94 -1.20
C GLU A 300 6.02 12.53 -2.04
N TYR A 301 5.76 13.60 -2.80
CA TYR A 301 6.83 14.30 -3.53
C TYR A 301 7.84 14.92 -2.56
N LEU A 302 7.36 15.60 -1.51
CA LEU A 302 8.24 16.19 -0.50
C LEU A 302 9.01 15.12 0.27
N ARG A 303 8.39 13.98 0.58
CA ARG A 303 9.09 12.82 1.15
C ARG A 303 10.20 12.36 0.22
N ASN A 304 9.90 12.15 -1.07
CA ASN A 304 10.86 11.73 -2.08
C ASN A 304 12.07 12.66 -2.15
N VAL A 305 11.85 13.98 -2.27
CA VAL A 305 12.93 14.98 -2.25
C VAL A 305 13.71 14.90 -0.93
N GLY A 306 13.01 14.85 0.20
CA GLY A 306 13.60 14.89 1.54
C GLY A 306 14.64 13.81 1.83
N HIS A 307 14.47 12.59 1.32
CA HIS A 307 15.44 11.50 1.56
C HIS A 307 16.33 11.17 0.36
N LEU A 308 15.94 11.51 -0.88
CA LEU A 308 16.77 11.23 -2.06
C LEU A 308 17.75 12.36 -2.37
N TYR A 309 17.39 13.62 -2.09
CA TYR A 309 18.24 14.76 -2.46
C TYR A 309 19.58 14.83 -1.71
N PRO A 310 19.67 14.56 -0.39
CA PRO A 310 20.93 14.70 0.34
C PRO A 310 22.10 13.93 -0.30
N ALA A 311 21.87 12.72 -0.79
CA ALA A 311 22.90 11.93 -1.46
C ALA A 311 23.32 12.51 -2.82
N ARG A 312 22.45 13.26 -3.50
CA ARG A 312 22.77 13.94 -4.76
C ARG A 312 23.56 15.22 -4.52
N GLU A 313 23.19 15.96 -3.48
CA GLU A 313 23.91 17.14 -3.01
C GLU A 313 25.35 16.78 -2.61
N GLU A 314 25.53 15.74 -1.78
CA GLU A 314 26.85 15.25 -1.37
C GLU A 314 27.72 14.86 -2.58
N ALA A 315 27.16 14.10 -3.54
CA ALA A 315 27.88 13.69 -4.74
C ALA A 315 28.30 14.87 -5.64
N ALA A 316 27.53 15.97 -5.66
CA ALA A 316 27.88 17.16 -6.44
C ALA A 316 29.02 17.98 -5.81
N LEU A 317 29.22 17.86 -4.50
CA LEU A 317 30.31 18.52 -3.77
C LEU A 317 31.68 17.84 -3.95
N GLY A 318 31.73 16.68 -4.62
CA GLY A 318 32.98 16.00 -4.96
C GLY A 318 33.64 15.26 -3.78
N HIS A 319 32.87 14.85 -2.79
CA HIS A 319 33.28 13.94 -1.72
C HIS A 319 33.01 12.48 -2.05
#